data_AF-A0A7S0CQR4-F1
#
_entry.id   AF-A0A7S0CQR4-F1
#
_cell.length_a   1.000
_cell.length_b   1.000
_cell.length_c   1.000
_cell.angle_alpha   90.00
_cell.angle_beta   90.00
_cell.angle_gamma   90.00
#
_symmetry.space_group_name_H-M   'P 1'
#
loop_
_entity.id
_entity.type
_entity.pdbx_description
1 polymer ?
#
loop_
_entity_poly.entity_id
_entity_poly.type
_entity_poly.pdbx_seq_one_letter_code
_entity_poly.pdbx_strand_id
1 'polypeptide(L)'
;RSYRYERNVIFMAIPCLALMHSSHLSQIESRPPVFHRCGEEVRTRPSVSSKVYLSSILSPRRLHGYNLRFASTGRAGGWRARALGAITSQDMPPLTFPAPTLITLTPKEEEIFDVIRAACSYHKLNTTVRVAGGWVRDKILGKLSDDIDIAVDNMLGEEFAELVNEYLHEKGEETKNVAVIKTNPEKSKHLATATFRIGERAVDVNHLRSEEYASTSRIPEVKVGTPWEDSHRRDLTMNTLFYNINSNTIEDYTHRGLEDLRSGLARTPLAPVETLVDDPLRVLRSLRFAARFNLTLDPDLEKACHHEEVKLGLRDKVSRERFGQEISKALEGPGEPASLLSKLVEYGLISTVFSSPPIQPTPLPNSSPEYLTKDSGSRWQMGREMVMEMQRRISQDKLPYLRQKVDNIHDFQPILLLSALLAKGYGLGVMVGRKKRPVSMVFTMLANGIKIPHKESETVDTVVHASPILQHMASRLAAIRRANPNATFQTGLSPAEARVRNGLEALRLETGLVLDDIKDLWRLSLELAKVDRGSVEQKADTEAVSESDLNALGEWIVESGLGSVWETPHLLDGSAIMDRFKVQGGMVGQLKRTQREWQLLNPEGSEKDCEIFLKDVMFEAAAHEKD
;
A
#
# COMPACT_ATOMS: atom_id res chain seq x y z
N ARG A 1 -37.72 20.53 -7.33
CA ARG A 1 -37.87 21.34 -8.57
C ARG A 1 -38.11 22.78 -8.15
N SER A 2 -37.43 23.72 -8.83
CA SER A 2 -37.60 25.19 -8.77
C SER A 2 -36.94 25.93 -7.60
N TYR A 3 -35.77 26.52 -7.85
CA TYR A 3 -35.33 27.77 -7.19
C TYR A 3 -34.78 28.73 -8.24
N ARG A 4 -35.30 29.97 -8.17
CA ARG A 4 -35.09 31.07 -9.12
C ARG A 4 -33.71 31.70 -8.98
N TYR A 5 -33.21 32.13 -10.13
CA TYR A 5 -32.12 33.06 -10.33
C TYR A 5 -32.53 34.48 -9.92
N GLU A 6 -31.65 35.18 -9.19
CA GLU A 6 -31.55 36.64 -9.30
C GLU A 6 -30.11 37.01 -9.69
N ARG A 7 -30.03 37.78 -10.78
CA ARG A 7 -28.82 38.37 -11.35
C ARG A 7 -28.59 39.70 -10.64
N ASN A 8 -27.35 39.97 -10.24
CA ASN A 8 -26.86 41.35 -10.14
C ASN A 8 -25.64 41.51 -11.06
N VAL A 9 -25.77 42.46 -11.97
CA VAL A 9 -24.80 42.92 -12.95
C VAL A 9 -24.27 44.25 -12.43
N ILE A 10 -22.96 44.38 -12.19
CA ILE A 10 -22.26 45.67 -12.17
C ILE A 10 -20.88 45.49 -12.85
N PHE A 11 -20.47 46.57 -13.51
CA PHE A 11 -19.63 46.75 -14.69
C PHE A 11 -18.12 46.40 -14.59
N MET A 12 -17.59 46.13 -15.79
CA MET A 12 -16.17 46.11 -16.18
C MET A 12 -15.41 47.40 -15.81
N ALA A 13 -14.14 47.23 -15.40
CA ALA A 13 -13.06 48.16 -15.73
C ALA A 13 -11.78 47.36 -16.04
N ILE A 14 -11.36 47.45 -17.30
CA ILE A 14 -10.07 47.00 -17.83
C ILE A 14 -9.08 48.19 -17.69
N PRO A 15 -7.79 47.93 -17.45
CA PRO A 15 -6.83 48.44 -18.43
C PRO A 15 -5.83 47.37 -18.88
N CYS A 16 -5.75 47.21 -20.19
CA CYS A 16 -4.57 46.72 -20.89
C CYS A 16 -3.44 47.75 -20.75
N LEU A 17 -2.22 47.29 -20.45
CA LEU A 17 -1.01 47.98 -20.86
C LEU A 17 0.01 46.92 -21.29
N ALA A 18 0.45 47.08 -22.53
CA ALA A 18 1.29 46.15 -23.29
C ALA A 18 2.76 46.58 -23.27
N LEU A 19 3.64 45.58 -23.36
CA LEU A 19 4.92 45.52 -24.08
C LEU A 19 6.00 46.58 -23.78
N MET A 20 7.20 46.13 -23.41
CA MET A 20 8.36 46.09 -24.33
C MET A 20 9.63 45.47 -23.70
N HIS A 21 10.29 44.64 -24.51
CA HIS A 21 11.71 44.24 -24.58
C HIS A 21 12.74 44.96 -23.68
N SER A 22 13.68 44.23 -23.08
CA SER A 22 14.96 43.90 -23.74
C SER A 22 15.88 43.02 -22.88
N SER A 23 16.61 42.19 -23.60
CA SER A 23 17.76 41.38 -23.23
C SER A 23 19.00 42.24 -22.93
N HIS A 24 19.76 41.90 -21.87
CA HIS A 24 21.21 42.10 -21.87
C HIS A 24 21.95 41.06 -21.02
N LEU A 25 22.88 40.39 -21.70
CA LEU A 25 24.00 39.63 -21.16
C LEU A 25 24.92 40.51 -20.32
N SER A 26 25.46 39.97 -19.22
CA SER A 26 26.87 40.17 -18.87
C SER A 26 27.40 39.00 -18.04
N GLN A 27 28.47 38.42 -18.57
CA GLN A 27 29.38 37.46 -17.94
C GLN A 27 30.11 38.14 -16.78
N ILE A 28 30.26 37.45 -15.64
CA ILE A 28 31.43 37.61 -14.76
C ILE A 28 31.84 36.22 -14.26
N GLU A 29 32.91 35.69 -14.84
CA GLU A 29 33.76 34.65 -14.25
C GLU A 29 34.60 35.27 -13.13
N SER A 30 34.67 34.62 -11.95
CA SER A 30 35.87 34.69 -11.10
C SER A 30 35.98 33.50 -10.15
N ARG A 31 36.92 32.62 -10.53
CA ARG A 31 37.80 31.68 -9.80
C ARG A 31 37.52 31.31 -8.31
N PRO A 32 37.72 30.03 -7.94
CA PRO A 32 37.72 29.56 -6.55
C PRO A 32 39.11 29.73 -5.90
N PRO A 33 39.21 29.78 -4.56
CA PRO A 33 40.49 29.70 -3.88
C PRO A 33 40.94 28.24 -3.72
N VAL A 34 42.16 27.98 -4.18
CA VAL A 34 43.01 26.84 -3.80
C VAL A 34 43.72 27.24 -2.51
N PHE A 35 43.77 26.37 -1.49
CA PHE A 35 44.96 26.23 -0.65
C PHE A 35 45.07 24.89 0.10
N HIS A 36 46.26 24.32 -0.07
CA HIS A 36 47.05 23.40 0.77
C HIS A 36 46.57 21.99 1.16
N ARG A 37 47.24 21.00 0.53
CA ARG A 37 47.68 19.74 1.14
C ARG A 37 48.64 20.02 2.30
N CYS A 38 48.39 19.41 3.45
CA CYS A 38 49.42 18.82 4.30
C CYS A 38 48.97 17.40 4.64
N GLY A 39 49.85 16.43 4.37
CA GLY A 39 49.64 15.05 4.76
C GLY A 39 50.06 14.84 6.21
N GLU A 40 49.34 13.98 6.90
CA GLU A 40 49.84 13.26 8.07
C GLU A 40 49.12 11.92 8.14
N GLU A 41 49.89 10.84 7.98
CA GLU A 41 49.50 9.48 8.31
C GLU A 41 49.30 9.38 9.83
N VAL A 42 48.09 9.05 10.28
CA VAL A 42 47.90 8.48 11.62
C VAL A 42 46.90 7.33 11.53
N ARG A 43 47.47 6.11 11.58
CA ARG A 43 46.74 4.89 11.95
C ARG A 43 46.20 5.07 13.37
N THR A 44 44.89 5.06 13.54
CA THR A 44 44.26 4.69 14.82
C THR A 44 42.99 3.87 14.57
N ARG A 45 42.97 2.66 15.14
CA ARG A 45 41.73 1.90 15.39
C ARG A 45 40.93 2.64 16.47
N PRO A 46 39.60 2.45 16.48
CA PRO A 46 39.07 1.81 17.68
C PRO A 46 38.01 0.74 17.39
N SER A 47 38.05 -0.26 18.24
CA SER A 47 37.04 -1.26 18.54
C SER A 47 35.74 -0.64 19.05
N VAL A 48 34.59 -1.09 18.53
CA VAL A 48 33.34 -1.09 19.31
C VAL A 48 32.61 -2.40 19.05
N SER A 49 32.34 -3.11 20.14
CA SER A 49 31.52 -4.31 20.19
C SER A 49 30.04 -3.96 20.02
N SER A 50 29.36 -4.67 19.12
CA SER A 50 27.90 -4.73 19.11
C SER A 50 27.49 -6.19 19.04
N LYS A 51 27.26 -6.78 20.22
CA LYS A 51 26.47 -8.00 20.35
C LYS A 51 25.04 -7.66 19.96
N VAL A 52 24.59 -8.15 18.80
CA VAL A 52 23.17 -8.18 18.44
C VAL A 52 22.73 -9.64 18.47
N TYR A 53 21.70 -9.89 19.28
CA TYR A 53 21.00 -11.17 19.40
C TYR A 53 20.40 -11.57 18.04
N LEU A 54 20.93 -12.65 17.46
CA LEU A 54 20.32 -13.41 16.37
C LEU A 54 20.08 -14.84 16.88
N SER A 55 18.91 -15.03 17.49
CA SER A 55 18.26 -16.32 17.70
C SER A 55 16.77 -15.98 17.66
N SER A 56 15.99 -16.38 16.66
CA SER A 56 15.67 -17.76 16.37
C SER A 56 14.85 -17.82 15.08
N ILE A 57 15.34 -18.56 14.08
CA ILE A 57 14.64 -19.41 13.09
C ILE A 57 15.76 -19.87 12.13
N LEU A 58 15.83 -21.18 11.88
CA LEU A 58 16.91 -21.93 11.21
C LEU A 58 18.06 -22.39 12.12
N SER A 59 17.82 -23.49 12.85
CA SER A 59 18.90 -24.36 13.34
C SER A 59 19.43 -25.20 12.17
N PRO A 60 20.75 -25.24 11.90
CA PRO A 60 21.32 -26.13 10.89
C PRO A 60 21.53 -27.52 11.49
N ARG A 61 20.64 -28.47 11.22
CA ARG A 61 20.92 -29.89 11.43
C ARG A 61 21.23 -30.57 10.09
N ARG A 62 22.53 -30.81 9.90
CA ARG A 62 23.19 -31.89 9.15
C ARG A 62 22.50 -32.35 7.86
N LEU A 63 23.01 -31.85 6.73
CA LEU A 63 23.20 -32.68 5.54
C LEU A 63 24.70 -32.82 5.31
N HIS A 64 25.17 -34.06 5.43
CA HIS A 64 26.54 -34.44 5.17
C HIS A 64 26.86 -34.31 3.68
N GLY A 65 27.96 -33.60 3.39
CA GLY A 65 28.97 -33.97 2.41
C GLY A 65 28.54 -34.23 0.96
N TYR A 66 28.54 -33.18 0.14
CA TYR A 66 29.02 -33.28 -1.24
C TYR A 66 29.90 -32.08 -1.56
N ASN A 67 31.22 -32.31 -1.54
CA ASN A 67 32.23 -31.39 -2.09
C ASN A 67 32.14 -31.47 -3.62
N LEU A 68 31.50 -30.50 -4.27
CA LEU A 68 31.75 -30.24 -5.69
C LEU A 68 33.07 -29.48 -5.81
N ARG A 69 34.17 -30.22 -5.90
CA ARG A 69 35.47 -29.68 -6.32
C ARG A 69 35.34 -29.26 -7.79
N PHE A 70 35.40 -27.96 -8.06
CA PHE A 70 35.75 -27.48 -9.39
C PHE A 70 37.20 -27.87 -9.67
N ALA A 71 37.40 -28.90 -10.50
CA ALA A 71 38.72 -29.28 -10.97
C ALA A 71 39.20 -28.25 -12.00
N SER A 72 40.02 -27.30 -11.55
CA SER A 72 40.88 -26.51 -12.43
C SER A 72 42.04 -27.40 -12.90
N THR A 73 41.89 -28.05 -14.05
CA THR A 73 43.04 -28.64 -14.76
C THR A 73 43.27 -27.88 -16.04
N GLY A 74 44.26 -26.99 -16.01
CA GLY A 74 44.89 -26.49 -17.21
C GLY A 74 45.60 -27.62 -17.95
N ARG A 75 45.29 -27.77 -19.24
CA ARG A 75 46.23 -28.24 -20.24
C ARG A 75 45.84 -27.63 -21.58
N ALA A 76 46.68 -26.71 -22.04
CA ALA A 76 46.61 -26.14 -23.38
C ALA A 76 46.80 -27.26 -24.42
N GLY A 77 45.74 -27.59 -25.13
CA GLY A 77 45.76 -28.45 -26.30
C GLY A 77 45.02 -27.72 -27.42
N GLY A 78 45.75 -27.39 -28.49
CA GLY A 78 45.23 -26.62 -29.61
C GLY A 78 44.04 -27.33 -30.27
N TRP A 79 42.88 -26.67 -30.24
CA TRP A 79 41.75 -27.02 -31.08
C TRP A 79 41.79 -26.12 -32.31
N ARG A 80 42.01 -26.74 -33.47
CA ARG A 80 41.79 -26.11 -34.77
C ARG A 80 40.34 -25.60 -34.81
N ALA A 81 40.18 -24.30 -34.97
CA ALA A 81 38.88 -23.68 -35.20
C ALA A 81 38.28 -24.25 -36.50
N ARG A 82 37.28 -25.13 -36.38
CA ARG A 82 36.23 -25.23 -37.39
C ARG A 82 35.32 -24.04 -37.15
N ALA A 83 35.02 -23.30 -38.22
CA ALA A 83 34.04 -22.23 -38.21
C ALA A 83 32.67 -22.78 -37.73
N LEU A 84 32.39 -22.59 -36.44
CA LEU A 84 31.05 -22.64 -35.89
C LEU A 84 30.47 -21.25 -36.12
N GLY A 85 29.34 -21.18 -36.83
CA GLY A 85 28.57 -19.95 -36.96
C GLY A 85 28.29 -19.37 -35.57
N ALA A 86 28.20 -18.03 -35.49
CA ALA A 86 27.92 -17.35 -34.23
C ALA A 86 26.58 -17.86 -33.66
N ILE A 87 26.63 -18.67 -32.61
CA ILE A 87 25.47 -19.06 -31.81
C ILE A 87 24.98 -17.78 -31.15
N THR A 88 23.75 -17.36 -31.47
CA THR A 88 23.15 -16.19 -30.82
C THR A 88 22.69 -16.58 -29.41
N SER A 89 22.53 -15.63 -28.50
CA SER A 89 22.04 -15.91 -27.14
C SER A 89 20.65 -16.57 -27.11
N GLN A 90 19.88 -16.47 -28.20
CA GLN A 90 18.58 -17.11 -28.40
C GLN A 90 18.70 -18.61 -28.70
N ASP A 91 19.86 -19.08 -29.19
CA ASP A 91 20.11 -20.46 -29.60
C ASP A 91 20.70 -21.33 -28.48
N MET A 92 21.00 -20.73 -27.32
CA MET A 92 21.56 -21.47 -26.19
C MET A 92 20.47 -22.33 -25.52
N PRO A 93 20.72 -23.63 -25.29
CA PRO A 93 19.76 -24.48 -24.60
C PRO A 93 19.61 -24.00 -23.15
N PRO A 94 18.42 -24.16 -22.54
CA PRO A 94 18.21 -23.79 -21.14
C PRO A 94 19.11 -24.63 -20.23
N LEU A 95 19.48 -24.09 -19.08
CA LEU A 95 19.99 -24.95 -18.02
C LEU A 95 18.85 -25.80 -17.49
N THR A 96 19.07 -27.12 -17.47
CA THR A 96 18.10 -28.08 -16.97
C THR A 96 18.56 -28.68 -15.66
N PHE A 97 17.65 -28.74 -14.69
CA PHE A 97 17.90 -29.31 -13.37
C PHE A 97 16.90 -30.42 -13.08
N PRO A 98 17.32 -31.59 -12.56
CA PRO A 98 16.39 -32.66 -12.19
C PRO A 98 15.40 -32.15 -11.14
N ALA A 99 14.11 -32.09 -11.48
CA ALA A 99 13.14 -31.50 -10.58
C ALA A 99 12.97 -32.23 -9.24
N PRO A 100 13.08 -33.57 -9.14
CA PRO A 100 12.99 -34.28 -7.86
C PRO A 100 14.01 -33.83 -6.80
N THR A 101 15.07 -33.13 -7.20
CA THR A 101 16.08 -32.59 -6.27
C THR A 101 15.69 -31.25 -5.65
N LEU A 102 14.69 -30.56 -6.20
CA LEU A 102 14.32 -29.18 -5.84
C LEU A 102 12.81 -28.97 -5.67
N ILE A 103 11.98 -29.80 -6.30
CA ILE A 103 10.51 -29.71 -6.31
C ILE A 103 9.96 -31.09 -5.97
N THR A 104 9.09 -31.12 -4.97
CA THR A 104 8.29 -32.30 -4.62
C THR A 104 6.84 -32.05 -5.00
N LEU A 105 6.29 -32.88 -5.88
CA LEU A 105 4.89 -32.79 -6.27
C LEU A 105 3.99 -33.32 -5.14
N THR A 106 2.86 -32.66 -4.94
CA THR A 106 1.77 -33.21 -4.15
C THR A 106 1.05 -34.29 -4.96
N PRO A 107 0.35 -35.25 -4.32
CA PRO A 107 -0.39 -36.29 -5.04
C PRO A 107 -1.38 -35.71 -6.07
N LYS A 108 -2.02 -34.58 -5.74
CA LYS A 108 -2.95 -33.88 -6.63
C LYS A 108 -2.26 -33.21 -7.83
N GLU A 109 -1.07 -32.66 -7.64
CA GLU A 109 -0.29 -32.08 -8.74
C GLU A 109 0.21 -33.18 -9.69
N GLU A 110 0.64 -34.31 -9.13
CA GLU A 110 1.08 -35.48 -9.90
C GLU A 110 -0.07 -36.05 -10.75
N GLU A 111 -1.26 -36.19 -10.17
CA GLU A 111 -2.49 -36.59 -10.90
C GLU A 111 -2.79 -35.65 -12.08
N ILE A 112 -2.77 -34.34 -11.85
CA ILE A 112 -3.00 -33.34 -12.92
C ILE A 112 -1.96 -33.51 -14.03
N PHE A 113 -0.69 -33.66 -13.67
CA PHE A 113 0.39 -33.79 -14.65
C PHE A 113 0.36 -35.13 -15.40
N ASP A 114 -0.10 -36.20 -14.75
CA ASP A 114 -0.34 -37.50 -15.39
C ASP A 114 -1.47 -37.41 -16.43
N VAL A 115 -2.59 -36.75 -16.09
CA VAL A 115 -3.70 -36.52 -17.03
C VAL A 115 -3.24 -35.72 -18.24
N ILE A 116 -2.48 -34.63 -18.01
CA ILE A 116 -1.91 -33.81 -19.09
C ILE A 116 -0.99 -34.65 -20.00
N ARG A 117 -0.10 -35.47 -19.42
CA ARG A 117 0.78 -36.37 -20.19
C ARG A 117 -0.01 -37.42 -20.97
N ALA A 118 -1.07 -37.96 -20.39
CA ALA A 118 -1.93 -38.94 -21.02
C ALA A 118 -2.70 -38.34 -22.20
N ALA A 119 -3.26 -37.13 -22.05
CA ALA A 119 -3.91 -36.39 -23.13
C ALA A 119 -2.94 -36.10 -24.29
N CYS A 120 -1.73 -35.64 -23.99
CA CYS A 120 -0.69 -35.42 -25.01
C CYS A 120 -0.36 -36.72 -25.77
N SER A 121 -0.25 -37.84 -25.06
CA SER A 121 0.04 -39.15 -25.65
C SER A 121 -1.14 -39.66 -26.50
N TYR A 122 -2.37 -39.46 -26.04
CA TYR A 122 -3.59 -39.88 -26.71
C TYR A 122 -3.76 -39.19 -28.07
N HIS A 123 -3.61 -37.86 -28.10
CA HIS A 123 -3.70 -37.07 -29.33
C HIS A 123 -2.38 -37.03 -30.12
N LYS A 124 -1.33 -37.75 -29.68
CA LYS A 124 0.00 -37.79 -30.30
C LYS A 124 0.61 -36.40 -30.51
N LEU A 125 0.44 -35.52 -29.52
CA LEU A 125 0.92 -34.15 -29.58
C LEU A 125 2.44 -34.12 -29.44
N ASN A 126 3.11 -33.50 -30.41
CA ASN A 126 4.54 -33.18 -30.31
C ASN A 126 4.71 -31.79 -29.67
N THR A 127 4.16 -31.59 -28.48
CA THR A 127 4.19 -30.32 -27.74
C THR A 127 4.93 -30.48 -26.42
N THR A 128 5.72 -29.47 -26.04
CA THR A 128 6.30 -29.40 -24.71
C THR A 128 5.34 -28.64 -23.80
N VAL A 129 4.96 -29.26 -22.68
CA VAL A 129 4.06 -28.67 -21.70
C VAL A 129 4.85 -28.27 -20.48
N ARG A 130 4.72 -27.01 -20.08
CA ARG A 130 5.46 -26.43 -18.94
C ARG A 130 4.50 -25.86 -17.92
N VAL A 131 4.86 -25.93 -16.64
CA VAL A 131 4.31 -25.03 -15.62
C VAL A 131 5.23 -23.82 -15.52
N ALA A 132 4.68 -22.61 -15.52
CA ALA A 132 5.46 -21.38 -15.62
C ALA A 132 5.50 -20.55 -14.32
N GLY A 133 6.64 -19.91 -14.08
CA GLY A 133 6.76 -18.75 -13.20
C GLY A 133 6.47 -19.00 -11.72
N GLY A 134 5.31 -18.52 -11.24
CA GLY A 134 5.01 -18.39 -9.82
C GLY A 134 5.00 -19.72 -9.08
N TRP A 135 4.37 -20.74 -9.67
CA TRP A 135 4.33 -22.09 -9.12
C TRP A 135 5.75 -22.64 -8.94
N VAL A 136 6.60 -22.56 -9.97
CA VAL A 136 7.97 -23.10 -9.94
C VAL A 136 8.79 -22.45 -8.83
N ARG A 137 8.77 -21.10 -8.75
CA ARG A 137 9.44 -20.33 -7.70
C ARG A 137 8.97 -20.76 -6.31
N ASP A 138 7.66 -20.81 -6.10
CA ASP A 138 7.09 -21.07 -4.78
C ASP A 138 7.39 -22.50 -4.32
N LYS A 139 7.35 -23.48 -5.23
CA LYS A 139 7.76 -24.87 -4.93
C LYS A 139 9.23 -24.98 -4.55
N ILE A 140 10.13 -24.28 -5.25
CA ILE A 140 11.57 -24.26 -4.91
C ILE A 140 11.80 -23.61 -3.53
N LEU A 141 10.99 -22.60 -3.16
CA LEU A 141 11.03 -21.98 -1.84
C LEU A 141 10.35 -22.82 -0.75
N GLY A 142 9.88 -24.04 -1.06
CA GLY A 142 9.19 -24.93 -0.12
C GLY A 142 7.78 -24.46 0.25
N LYS A 143 7.17 -23.59 -0.56
CA LYS A 143 5.80 -23.10 -0.37
C LYS A 143 4.82 -23.93 -1.21
N LEU A 144 3.58 -24.01 -0.75
CA LEU A 144 2.47 -24.55 -1.54
C LEU A 144 1.98 -23.48 -2.52
N SER A 145 1.62 -23.92 -3.73
CA SER A 145 0.99 -23.09 -4.75
C SER A 145 -0.13 -23.90 -5.39
N ASP A 146 -1.36 -23.42 -5.31
CA ASP A 146 -2.50 -24.02 -5.99
C ASP A 146 -2.73 -23.43 -7.39
N ASP A 147 -2.00 -22.37 -7.73
CA ASP A 147 -2.06 -21.68 -9.02
C ASP A 147 -1.13 -22.36 -10.02
N ILE A 148 -1.68 -23.14 -10.95
CA ILE A 148 -0.94 -23.89 -11.98
C ILE A 148 -1.16 -23.20 -13.33
N ASP A 149 -0.18 -22.39 -13.71
CA ASP A 149 -0.09 -21.74 -15.02
C ASP A 149 0.66 -22.63 -16.02
N ILE A 150 -0.06 -23.23 -16.96
CA ILE A 150 0.52 -24.03 -18.05
C ILE A 150 0.91 -23.15 -19.24
N ALA A 151 2.09 -23.41 -19.78
CA ALA A 151 2.60 -22.84 -21.02
C ALA A 151 2.89 -23.94 -22.06
N VAL A 152 2.38 -23.76 -23.28
CA VAL A 152 2.57 -24.69 -24.42
C VAL A 152 3.31 -24.01 -25.57
N ASP A 153 4.14 -24.79 -26.29
CA ASP A 153 5.06 -24.30 -27.33
C ASP A 153 4.38 -23.97 -28.68
N ASN A 154 3.70 -24.95 -29.27
CA ASN A 154 3.41 -24.99 -30.71
C ASN A 154 1.93 -24.97 -31.06
N MET A 155 1.09 -24.54 -30.11
CA MET A 155 -0.35 -24.43 -30.30
C MET A 155 -0.93 -23.37 -29.37
N LEU A 156 -2.18 -22.96 -29.64
CA LEU A 156 -2.87 -22.02 -28.77
C LEU A 156 -3.32 -22.72 -27.48
N GLY A 157 -3.34 -21.97 -26.38
CA GLY A 157 -3.80 -22.51 -25.08
C GLY A 157 -5.25 -22.98 -25.11
N GLU A 158 -6.11 -22.33 -25.91
CA GLU A 158 -7.51 -22.73 -26.15
C GLU A 158 -7.60 -24.09 -26.84
N GLU A 159 -6.85 -24.28 -27.93
CA GLU A 159 -6.78 -25.56 -28.65
C GLU A 159 -6.28 -26.69 -27.73
N PHE A 160 -5.25 -26.43 -26.93
CA PHE A 160 -4.75 -27.42 -25.97
C PHE A 160 -5.79 -27.76 -24.90
N ALA A 161 -6.49 -26.76 -24.37
CA ALA A 161 -7.55 -26.95 -23.37
C ALA A 161 -8.71 -27.80 -23.91
N GLU A 162 -9.10 -27.59 -25.18
CA GLU A 162 -10.12 -28.38 -25.86
C GLU A 162 -9.70 -29.85 -26.01
N LEU A 163 -8.45 -30.10 -26.43
CA LEU A 163 -7.92 -31.46 -26.56
C LEU A 163 -7.85 -32.20 -25.21
N VAL A 164 -7.42 -31.52 -24.14
CA VAL A 164 -7.43 -32.14 -22.79
C VAL A 164 -8.85 -32.48 -22.35
N ASN A 165 -9.83 -31.61 -22.64
CA ASN A 165 -11.23 -31.87 -22.34
C ASN A 165 -11.81 -33.03 -23.18
N GLU A 166 -11.46 -33.14 -24.46
CA GLU A 166 -11.85 -34.26 -25.32
C GLU A 166 -11.34 -35.59 -24.76
N TYR A 167 -10.06 -35.65 -24.38
CA TYR A 167 -9.48 -36.80 -23.70
C TYR A 167 -10.23 -37.19 -22.42
N LEU A 168 -10.55 -36.22 -21.55
CA LEU A 168 -11.30 -36.48 -20.32
C LEU A 168 -12.70 -37.04 -20.60
N HIS A 169 -13.39 -36.47 -21.60
CA HIS A 169 -14.72 -36.92 -22.00
C HIS A 169 -14.70 -38.38 -22.48
N GLU A 170 -13.73 -38.75 -23.30
CA GLU A 170 -13.60 -40.13 -23.81
C GLU A 170 -13.21 -41.14 -22.74
N LYS A 171 -12.59 -40.69 -21.64
CA LYS A 171 -12.32 -41.52 -20.46
C LYS A 171 -13.51 -41.64 -19.50
N GLY A 172 -14.62 -40.96 -19.78
CA GLY A 172 -15.82 -40.99 -18.94
C GLY A 172 -15.72 -40.13 -17.68
N GLU A 173 -14.77 -39.19 -17.64
CA GLU A 173 -14.62 -38.24 -16.55
C GLU A 173 -15.59 -37.05 -16.71
N GLU A 174 -15.97 -36.41 -15.59
CA GLU A 174 -16.81 -35.21 -15.64
C GLU A 174 -16.09 -34.07 -16.39
N THR A 175 -16.61 -33.69 -17.55
CA THR A 175 -16.13 -32.52 -18.28
C THR A 175 -16.99 -31.29 -18.00
N LYS A 176 -16.34 -30.13 -17.80
CA LYS A 176 -17.00 -28.82 -17.80
C LYS A 176 -16.47 -28.01 -18.97
N ASN A 177 -17.33 -27.16 -19.54
CA ASN A 177 -17.00 -26.29 -20.67
C ASN A 177 -15.66 -25.58 -20.45
N VAL A 178 -14.76 -25.63 -21.44
CA VAL A 178 -13.57 -24.76 -21.48
C VAL A 178 -14.08 -23.33 -21.40
N ALA A 179 -13.78 -22.66 -20.30
CA ALA A 179 -14.12 -21.26 -20.16
C ALA A 179 -12.96 -20.47 -20.77
N VAL A 180 -13.13 -20.06 -22.02
CA VAL A 180 -12.27 -19.02 -22.59
C VAL A 180 -12.70 -17.73 -21.93
N ILE A 181 -11.90 -17.24 -20.98
CA ILE A 181 -12.15 -15.94 -20.36
C ILE A 181 -11.83 -14.89 -21.43
N LYS A 182 -12.81 -14.60 -22.30
CA LYS A 182 -12.69 -13.58 -23.34
C LYS A 182 -12.55 -12.22 -22.68
N THR A 183 -11.42 -11.60 -22.96
CA THR A 183 -10.88 -10.44 -22.27
C THR A 183 -11.79 -9.21 -22.32
N ASN A 184 -11.82 -8.48 -21.20
CA ASN A 184 -12.43 -7.16 -21.11
C ASN A 184 -11.61 -6.16 -21.98
N PRO A 185 -12.22 -5.49 -22.99
CA PRO A 185 -11.50 -4.68 -23.99
C PRO A 185 -10.61 -3.57 -23.43
N GLU A 186 -10.87 -3.11 -22.21
CA GLU A 186 -10.13 -2.01 -21.58
C GLU A 186 -8.88 -2.46 -20.80
N LYS A 187 -8.72 -3.76 -20.49
CA LYS A 187 -7.67 -4.22 -19.56
C LYS A 187 -6.54 -5.02 -20.20
N SER A 188 -6.83 -5.79 -21.26
CA SER A 188 -5.85 -6.52 -22.08
C SER A 188 -6.55 -7.00 -23.36
N LYS A 189 -6.22 -6.45 -24.54
CA LYS A 189 -6.87 -6.86 -25.81
C LYS A 189 -6.37 -8.20 -26.38
N HIS A 190 -5.30 -8.78 -25.82
CA HIS A 190 -4.50 -9.85 -26.47
C HIS A 190 -4.15 -11.05 -25.57
N LEU A 191 -4.86 -11.25 -24.45
CA LEU A 191 -4.55 -12.29 -23.46
C LEU A 191 -5.78 -13.14 -23.20
N ALA A 192 -6.11 -14.02 -24.15
CA ALA A 192 -7.08 -15.08 -23.91
C ALA A 192 -6.36 -16.20 -23.15
N THR A 193 -6.56 -16.26 -21.84
CA THR A 193 -6.24 -17.44 -21.03
C THR A 193 -7.37 -18.45 -21.19
N ALA A 194 -7.03 -19.69 -21.55
CA ALA A 194 -7.99 -20.77 -21.56
C ALA A 194 -7.93 -21.49 -20.21
N THR A 195 -9.07 -21.66 -19.55
CA THR A 195 -9.14 -22.39 -18.29
C THR A 195 -9.94 -23.68 -18.48
N PHE A 196 -9.37 -24.81 -18.09
CA PHE A 196 -10.07 -26.09 -18.00
C PHE A 196 -9.99 -26.67 -16.59
N ARG A 197 -10.67 -27.79 -16.34
CA ARG A 197 -10.68 -28.45 -15.03
C ARG A 197 -10.24 -29.90 -15.12
N ILE A 198 -9.39 -30.31 -14.17
CA ILE A 198 -9.06 -31.70 -13.89
C ILE A 198 -9.50 -31.97 -12.46
N GLY A 199 -10.53 -32.82 -12.31
CA GLY A 199 -11.21 -33.03 -11.04
C GLY A 199 -11.75 -31.73 -10.42
N GLU A 200 -11.34 -31.44 -9.19
CA GLU A 200 -11.77 -30.24 -8.47
C GLU A 200 -10.96 -28.96 -8.80
N ARG A 201 -9.85 -29.07 -9.54
CA ARG A 201 -8.93 -27.96 -9.77
C ARG A 201 -9.10 -27.32 -11.15
N ALA A 202 -9.02 -25.99 -11.17
CA ALA A 202 -8.89 -25.22 -12.41
C ALA A 202 -7.42 -25.13 -12.79
N VAL A 203 -7.13 -25.27 -14.08
CA VAL A 203 -5.80 -25.14 -14.66
C VAL A 203 -5.88 -24.09 -15.76
N ASP A 204 -5.01 -23.08 -15.66
CA ASP A 204 -4.93 -22.00 -16.62
C ASP A 204 -3.86 -22.34 -17.66
N VAL A 205 -4.20 -22.23 -18.94
CA VAL A 205 -3.31 -22.56 -20.05
C VAL A 205 -3.16 -21.36 -20.97
N ASN A 206 -1.89 -21.10 -21.28
CA ASN A 206 -1.47 -20.10 -22.23
C ASN A 206 -0.48 -20.70 -23.23
N HIS A 207 -0.43 -20.13 -24.42
CA HIS A 207 0.71 -20.34 -25.31
C HIS A 207 1.87 -19.44 -24.86
N LEU A 208 3.10 -19.81 -25.22
CA LEU A 208 4.25 -18.94 -25.02
C LEU A 208 4.15 -17.68 -25.86
N ARG A 209 4.59 -16.56 -25.30
CA ARG A 209 4.37 -15.25 -25.92
C ARG A 209 5.68 -14.54 -26.21
N SER A 210 5.73 -13.92 -27.38
CA SER A 210 6.65 -12.84 -27.70
C SER A 210 5.85 -11.53 -27.68
N GLU A 211 6.40 -10.49 -27.06
CA GLU A 211 5.74 -9.20 -26.87
C GLU A 211 6.56 -8.10 -27.52
N GLU A 212 5.91 -7.30 -28.38
CA GLU A 212 6.50 -6.10 -28.98
C GLU A 212 5.78 -4.86 -28.43
N TYR A 213 6.51 -3.97 -27.76
CA TYR A 213 5.97 -2.77 -27.12
C TYR A 213 6.07 -1.55 -28.04
N ALA A 214 4.98 -0.78 -28.16
CA ALA A 214 5.02 0.53 -28.79
C ALA A 214 5.51 1.59 -27.81
N SER A 215 6.23 2.61 -28.29
CA SER A 215 6.78 3.68 -27.44
C SER A 215 5.71 4.42 -26.60
N THR A 216 4.47 4.48 -27.09
CA THR A 216 3.35 5.21 -26.48
C THR A 216 2.36 4.35 -25.70
N SER A 217 2.46 3.01 -25.76
CA SER A 217 1.48 2.09 -25.17
C SER A 217 2.16 1.09 -24.25
N ARG A 218 1.54 0.84 -23.09
CA ARG A 218 1.92 -0.27 -22.22
C ARG A 218 1.48 -1.63 -22.77
N ILE A 219 0.44 -1.65 -23.59
CA ILE A 219 -0.13 -2.90 -24.10
C ILE A 219 0.70 -3.32 -25.33
N PRO A 220 1.41 -4.46 -25.29
CA PRO A 220 2.18 -4.94 -26.42
C PRO A 220 1.31 -5.65 -27.46
N GLU A 221 1.83 -5.76 -28.68
CA GLU A 221 1.37 -6.75 -29.64
C GLU A 221 1.93 -8.12 -29.24
N VAL A 222 1.04 -9.12 -29.13
CA VAL A 222 1.38 -10.47 -28.66
C VAL A 222 1.41 -11.42 -29.85
N LYS A 223 2.50 -12.18 -29.98
CA LYS A 223 2.68 -13.27 -30.96
C LYS A 223 3.01 -14.57 -30.23
N VAL A 224 2.82 -15.71 -30.90
CA VAL A 224 3.34 -16.99 -30.41
C VAL A 224 4.87 -16.89 -30.37
N GLY A 225 5.45 -17.11 -29.20
CA GLY A 225 6.87 -16.96 -28.94
C GLY A 225 7.54 -18.26 -28.51
N THR A 226 8.85 -18.21 -28.37
CA THR A 226 9.69 -19.26 -27.82
C THR A 226 9.76 -19.19 -26.29
N PRO A 227 10.20 -20.25 -25.60
CA PRO A 227 10.42 -20.19 -24.15
C PRO A 227 11.43 -19.12 -23.74
N TRP A 228 12.41 -18.85 -24.61
CA TRP A 228 13.39 -17.79 -24.42
C TRP A 228 12.71 -16.42 -24.46
N GLU A 229 11.91 -16.13 -25.49
CA GLU A 229 11.17 -14.85 -25.60
C GLU A 229 10.18 -14.67 -24.44
N ASP A 230 9.46 -15.73 -24.07
CA ASP A 230 8.52 -15.69 -22.94
C ASP A 230 9.21 -15.43 -21.60
N SER A 231 10.42 -15.96 -21.42
CA SER A 231 11.25 -15.69 -20.24
C SER A 231 11.70 -14.23 -20.19
N HIS A 232 12.20 -13.70 -21.31
CA HIS A 232 12.81 -12.38 -21.33
C HIS A 232 11.81 -11.23 -21.27
N ARG A 233 10.54 -11.47 -21.63
CA ARG A 233 9.44 -10.51 -21.41
C ARG A 233 8.89 -10.50 -19.97
N ARG A 234 9.41 -11.29 -19.02
CA ARG A 234 8.89 -11.29 -17.64
C ARG A 234 9.58 -10.25 -16.76
N ASP A 235 9.03 -10.05 -15.56
CA ASP A 235 9.50 -9.01 -14.64
C ASP A 235 10.85 -9.34 -13.98
N LEU A 236 10.97 -10.52 -13.37
CA LEU A 236 12.16 -10.94 -12.65
C LEU A 236 12.63 -12.33 -13.09
N THR A 237 13.95 -12.57 -13.09
CA THR A 237 14.59 -13.85 -13.42
C THR A 237 14.04 -15.01 -12.59
N MET A 238 13.74 -14.79 -11.31
CA MET A 238 13.11 -15.81 -10.46
C MET A 238 11.72 -16.28 -10.97
N ASN A 239 11.04 -15.46 -11.78
CA ASN A 239 9.72 -15.73 -12.33
C ASN A 239 9.77 -16.27 -13.78
N THR A 240 10.97 -16.49 -14.33
CA THR A 240 11.17 -17.04 -15.69
C THR A 240 11.38 -18.55 -15.70
N LEU A 241 11.43 -19.19 -14.53
CA LEU A 241 11.64 -20.62 -14.44
C LEU A 241 10.43 -21.39 -14.97
N PHE A 242 10.70 -22.45 -15.70
CA PHE A 242 9.69 -23.41 -16.13
C PHE A 242 9.92 -24.78 -15.50
N TYR A 243 8.84 -25.49 -15.25
CA TYR A 243 8.86 -26.92 -14.94
C TYR A 243 8.35 -27.67 -16.16
N ASN A 244 9.21 -28.42 -16.83
CA ASN A 244 8.83 -29.25 -17.97
C ASN A 244 8.14 -30.52 -17.46
N ILE A 245 6.86 -30.67 -17.80
CA ILE A 245 6.03 -31.79 -17.36
C ILE A 245 6.42 -33.08 -18.10
N ASN A 246 6.92 -32.97 -19.33
CA ASN A 246 7.32 -34.14 -20.12
C ASN A 246 8.60 -34.79 -19.56
N SER A 247 9.58 -34.00 -19.13
CA SER A 247 10.89 -34.48 -18.66
C SER A 247 11.09 -34.44 -17.15
N ASN A 248 10.16 -33.85 -16.39
CA ASN A 248 10.31 -33.57 -14.95
C ASN A 248 11.61 -32.82 -14.62
N THR A 249 11.91 -31.78 -15.40
CA THR A 249 13.08 -30.92 -15.21
C THR A 249 12.67 -29.47 -15.06
N ILE A 250 13.44 -28.72 -14.28
CA ILE A 250 13.35 -27.25 -14.24
C ILE A 250 14.20 -26.70 -15.37
N GLU A 251 13.66 -25.78 -16.15
CA GLU A 251 14.33 -25.10 -17.25
C GLU A 251 14.56 -23.62 -16.89
N ASP A 252 15.80 -23.17 -17.00
CA ASP A 252 16.19 -21.78 -16.81
C ASP A 252 16.86 -21.23 -18.08
N TYR A 253 16.07 -20.49 -18.87
CA TYR A 253 16.50 -19.85 -20.11
C TYR A 253 17.27 -18.54 -19.88
N THR A 254 17.23 -17.98 -18.67
CA THR A 254 18.01 -16.78 -18.31
C THR A 254 19.39 -17.12 -17.77
N HIS A 255 19.62 -18.41 -17.47
CA HIS A 255 20.80 -18.94 -16.78
C HIS A 255 21.06 -18.32 -15.40
N ARG A 256 20.12 -17.57 -14.85
CA ARG A 256 20.27 -16.79 -13.61
C ARG A 256 19.11 -16.97 -12.64
N GLY A 257 17.92 -17.36 -13.11
CA GLY A 257 16.72 -17.47 -12.28
C GLY A 257 16.89 -18.34 -11.03
N LEU A 258 17.57 -19.49 -11.16
CA LEU A 258 17.82 -20.36 -9.99
C LEU A 258 18.87 -19.79 -9.02
N GLU A 259 19.92 -19.14 -9.55
CA GLU A 259 20.95 -18.52 -8.72
C GLU A 259 20.42 -17.28 -7.99
N ASP A 260 19.67 -16.44 -8.69
CA ASP A 260 19.03 -15.23 -8.15
C ASP A 260 17.98 -15.61 -7.09
N LEU A 261 17.20 -16.68 -7.32
CA LEU A 261 16.26 -17.21 -6.33
C LEU A 261 16.96 -17.71 -5.06
N ARG A 262 18.10 -18.39 -5.19
CA ARG A 262 18.89 -18.87 -4.04
C ARG A 262 19.58 -17.75 -3.28
N SER A 263 20.07 -16.73 -3.99
CA SER A 263 20.76 -15.58 -3.39
C SER A 263 19.80 -14.50 -2.86
N GLY A 264 18.50 -14.62 -3.14
CA GLY A 264 17.50 -13.63 -2.73
C GLY A 264 17.63 -12.31 -3.49
N LEU A 265 17.92 -12.38 -4.80
CA LEU A 265 18.16 -11.22 -5.65
C LEU A 265 16.98 -10.98 -6.61
N ALA A 266 16.46 -9.75 -6.64
CA ALA A 266 15.50 -9.29 -7.63
C ALA A 266 16.24 -8.67 -8.82
N ARG A 267 16.33 -9.41 -9.92
CA ARG A 267 16.99 -9.02 -11.17
C ARG A 267 16.04 -9.18 -12.35
N THR A 268 16.08 -8.25 -13.32
CA THR A 268 15.34 -8.37 -14.58
C THR A 268 16.06 -9.29 -15.58
N PRO A 269 15.34 -10.03 -16.44
CA PRO A 269 15.97 -10.88 -17.46
C PRO A 269 16.83 -10.09 -18.46
N LEU A 270 16.31 -8.95 -18.90
CA LEU A 270 16.96 -7.99 -19.81
C LEU A 270 17.51 -6.78 -19.04
N ALA A 271 18.09 -5.83 -19.75
CA ALA A 271 18.56 -4.58 -19.16
C ALA A 271 17.43 -3.91 -18.36
N PRO A 272 17.66 -3.51 -17.09
CA PRO A 272 16.59 -3.01 -16.25
C PRO A 272 15.87 -1.78 -16.81
N VAL A 273 16.59 -0.82 -17.40
CA VAL A 273 15.97 0.38 -17.98
C VAL A 273 15.01 0.01 -19.11
N GLU A 274 15.44 -0.82 -20.06
CA GLU A 274 14.61 -1.32 -21.18
C GLU A 274 13.36 -2.03 -20.64
N THR A 275 13.55 -2.98 -19.72
CA THR A 275 12.48 -3.76 -19.10
C THR A 275 11.42 -2.86 -18.43
N LEU A 276 11.87 -1.81 -17.74
CA LEU A 276 11.00 -0.89 -17.01
C LEU A 276 10.39 0.21 -17.91
N VAL A 277 10.99 0.53 -19.06
CA VAL A 277 10.40 1.47 -20.03
C VAL A 277 9.28 0.80 -20.85
N ASP A 278 9.45 -0.48 -21.16
CA ASP A 278 8.46 -1.32 -21.85
C ASP A 278 7.19 -1.51 -21.01
N ASP A 279 7.35 -2.01 -19.77
CA ASP A 279 6.26 -2.05 -18.79
C ASP A 279 6.68 -1.40 -17.45
N PRO A 280 6.39 -0.11 -17.28
CA PRO A 280 6.72 0.61 -16.05
C PRO A 280 6.07 0.06 -14.78
N LEU A 281 4.97 -0.70 -14.87
CA LEU A 281 4.39 -1.34 -13.68
C LEU A 281 5.37 -2.34 -13.05
N ARG A 282 6.33 -2.86 -13.81
CA ARG A 282 7.38 -3.76 -13.30
C ARG A 282 8.20 -3.12 -12.18
N VAL A 283 8.29 -1.80 -12.09
CA VAL A 283 8.89 -1.12 -10.93
C VAL A 283 8.16 -1.52 -9.64
N LEU A 284 6.85 -1.32 -9.59
CA LEU A 284 6.04 -1.65 -8.41
C LEU A 284 6.01 -3.14 -8.14
N ARG A 285 5.95 -3.97 -9.19
CA ARG A 285 5.99 -5.43 -9.06
C ARG A 285 7.31 -5.91 -8.47
N SER A 286 8.44 -5.39 -8.94
CA SER A 286 9.77 -5.72 -8.43
C SER A 286 9.92 -5.33 -6.96
N LEU A 287 9.46 -4.13 -6.58
CA LEU A 287 9.44 -3.72 -5.18
C LEU A 287 8.51 -4.59 -4.32
N ARG A 288 7.35 -4.98 -4.85
CA ARG A 288 6.41 -5.88 -4.15
C ARG A 288 7.00 -7.26 -3.95
N PHE A 289 7.62 -7.83 -4.98
CA PHE A 289 8.28 -9.13 -4.86
C PHE A 289 9.48 -9.06 -3.91
N ALA A 290 10.24 -7.98 -3.93
CA ALA A 290 11.30 -7.75 -2.96
C ALA A 290 10.78 -7.68 -1.53
N ALA A 291 9.67 -6.97 -1.28
CA ALA A 291 9.04 -6.93 0.04
C ALA A 291 8.43 -8.29 0.47
N ARG A 292 7.80 -9.00 -0.46
CA ARG A 292 7.13 -10.29 -0.19
C ARG A 292 8.11 -11.44 0.10
N PHE A 293 9.22 -11.47 -0.63
CA PHE A 293 10.20 -12.56 -0.55
C PHE A 293 11.51 -12.15 0.12
N ASN A 294 11.55 -10.95 0.72
CA ASN A 294 12.74 -10.37 1.37
C ASN A 294 13.97 -10.36 0.43
N LEU A 295 13.77 -9.89 -0.80
CA LEU A 295 14.81 -9.84 -1.82
C LEU A 295 15.57 -8.51 -1.76
N THR A 296 16.85 -8.57 -2.10
CA THR A 296 17.67 -7.41 -2.42
C THR A 296 17.51 -7.08 -3.90
N LEU A 297 17.41 -5.80 -4.27
CA LEU A 297 17.39 -5.43 -5.70
C LEU A 297 18.80 -5.57 -6.27
N ASP A 298 18.88 -6.03 -7.51
CA ASP A 298 20.12 -5.91 -8.28
C ASP A 298 20.52 -4.42 -8.42
N PRO A 299 21.80 -4.06 -8.26
CA PRO A 299 22.23 -2.66 -8.29
C PRO A 299 21.85 -1.92 -9.57
N ASP A 300 21.78 -2.59 -10.72
CA ASP A 300 21.39 -1.95 -11.97
C ASP A 300 19.87 -1.77 -12.06
N LEU A 301 19.09 -2.67 -11.43
CA LEU A 301 17.64 -2.49 -11.28
C LEU A 301 17.32 -1.32 -10.33
N GLU A 302 18.07 -1.19 -9.24
CA GLU A 302 17.96 -0.06 -8.32
C GLU A 302 18.26 1.27 -9.04
N LYS A 303 19.38 1.35 -9.78
CA LYS A 303 19.69 2.54 -10.61
C LYS A 303 18.59 2.86 -11.61
N ALA A 304 18.00 1.84 -12.25
CA ALA A 304 16.93 2.04 -13.21
C ALA A 304 15.65 2.60 -12.56
N CYS A 305 15.38 2.31 -11.29
CA CYS A 305 14.26 2.91 -10.55
C CYS A 305 14.42 4.44 -10.39
N HIS A 306 15.66 4.95 -10.40
CA HIS A 306 15.92 6.39 -10.36
C HIS A 306 15.89 7.06 -11.74
N HIS A 307 15.85 6.30 -12.83
CA HIS A 307 15.93 6.82 -14.19
C HIS A 307 14.68 7.64 -14.56
N GLU A 308 14.89 8.84 -15.13
CA GLU A 308 13.78 9.77 -15.40
C GLU A 308 12.78 9.23 -16.42
N GLU A 309 13.25 8.53 -17.47
CA GLU A 309 12.37 7.90 -18.46
C GLU A 309 11.45 6.84 -17.82
N VAL A 310 11.96 6.09 -16.84
CA VAL A 310 11.17 5.09 -16.10
C VAL A 310 10.11 5.79 -15.26
N LYS A 311 10.45 6.90 -14.57
CA LYS A 311 9.50 7.68 -13.79
C LYS A 311 8.40 8.30 -14.66
N LEU A 312 8.76 8.83 -15.83
CA LEU A 312 7.81 9.37 -16.80
C LEU A 312 6.91 8.26 -17.37
N GLY A 313 7.50 7.13 -17.77
CA GLY A 313 6.74 5.96 -18.21
C GLY A 313 5.77 5.46 -17.14
N LEU A 314 6.20 5.40 -15.88
CA LEU A 314 5.35 5.02 -14.75
C LEU A 314 4.17 5.99 -14.62
N ARG A 315 4.42 7.30 -14.73
CA ARG A 315 3.38 8.32 -14.63
C ARG A 315 2.35 8.25 -15.77
N ASP A 316 2.82 8.07 -17.00
CA ASP A 316 2.05 8.34 -18.22
C ASP A 316 1.45 7.06 -18.83
N LYS A 317 2.14 5.92 -18.72
CA LYS A 317 1.70 4.63 -19.30
C LYS A 317 0.88 3.75 -18.34
N VAL A 318 0.88 4.05 -17.04
CA VAL A 318 0.23 3.19 -16.02
C VAL A 318 -0.99 3.89 -15.42
N SER A 319 -2.15 3.22 -15.52
CA SER A 319 -3.41 3.66 -14.90
C SER A 319 -3.33 3.61 -13.37
N ARG A 320 -4.03 4.54 -12.70
CA ARG A 320 -4.07 4.65 -11.24
C ARG A 320 -4.62 3.40 -10.55
N GLU A 321 -5.55 2.70 -11.20
CA GLU A 321 -6.13 1.44 -10.74
C GLU A 321 -5.08 0.33 -10.61
N ARG A 322 -4.08 0.32 -11.50
CA ARG A 322 -2.98 -0.67 -11.46
C ARG A 322 -1.99 -0.36 -10.34
N PHE A 323 -1.79 0.91 -9.99
CA PHE A 323 -1.03 1.27 -8.79
C PHE A 323 -1.72 0.75 -7.54
N GLY A 324 -3.02 1.04 -7.37
CA GLY A 324 -3.82 0.51 -6.27
C GLY A 324 -3.69 -1.00 -6.12
N GLN A 325 -3.86 -1.74 -7.22
CA GLN A 325 -3.75 -3.20 -7.20
C GLN A 325 -2.38 -3.71 -6.71
N GLU A 326 -1.27 -3.12 -7.14
CA GLU A 326 0.05 -3.56 -6.69
C GLU A 326 0.34 -3.13 -5.25
N ILE A 327 -0.14 -1.95 -4.82
CA ILE A 327 -0.01 -1.50 -3.41
C ILE A 327 -0.86 -2.38 -2.49
N SER A 328 -2.15 -2.60 -2.79
CA SER A 328 -3.02 -3.48 -1.99
C SER A 328 -2.45 -4.89 -1.87
N LYS A 329 -2.00 -5.50 -2.98
CA LYS A 329 -1.34 -6.82 -2.95
C LYS A 329 -0.08 -6.86 -2.09
N ALA A 330 0.63 -5.74 -1.96
CA ALA A 330 1.79 -5.66 -1.09
C ALA A 330 1.39 -5.53 0.39
N LEU A 331 0.40 -4.70 0.69
CA LEU A 331 -0.07 -4.41 2.06
C LEU A 331 -0.80 -5.61 2.70
N GLU A 332 -1.59 -6.32 1.91
CA GLU A 332 -2.38 -7.51 2.32
C GLU A 332 -1.58 -8.80 2.20
N GLY A 333 -0.52 -8.80 1.40
CA GLY A 333 0.29 -9.98 1.12
C GLY A 333 1.24 -10.33 2.26
N PRO A 334 1.79 -11.56 2.26
CA PRO A 334 2.84 -11.94 3.19
C PRO A 334 4.13 -11.15 2.91
N GLY A 335 4.91 -10.85 3.95
CA GLY A 335 6.20 -10.17 3.86
C GLY A 335 6.25 -8.87 4.67
N GLU A 336 7.13 -7.95 4.25
CA GLU A 336 7.38 -6.67 4.94
C GLU A 336 6.88 -5.48 4.08
N PRO A 337 5.56 -5.18 4.09
CA PRO A 337 4.98 -4.14 3.23
C PRO A 337 5.56 -2.75 3.45
N ALA A 338 5.99 -2.44 4.68
CA ALA A 338 6.69 -1.20 4.98
C ALA A 338 7.97 -1.00 4.15
N SER A 339 8.66 -2.08 3.78
CA SER A 339 9.84 -2.01 2.91
C SER A 339 9.49 -1.46 1.52
N LEU A 340 8.35 -1.87 0.95
CA LEU A 340 7.89 -1.32 -0.34
C LEU A 340 7.62 0.17 -0.23
N LEU A 341 6.83 0.60 0.77
CA LEU A 341 6.50 2.02 0.94
C LEU A 341 7.75 2.86 1.19
N SER A 342 8.68 2.35 2.01
CA SER A 342 9.98 2.97 2.26
C SER A 342 10.79 3.14 0.97
N LYS A 343 10.90 2.10 0.14
CA LYS A 343 11.64 2.14 -1.13
C LYS A 343 11.00 3.10 -2.13
N LEU A 344 9.67 3.23 -2.17
CA LEU A 344 9.00 4.24 -3.00
C LEU A 344 9.44 5.67 -2.64
N VAL A 345 9.59 5.95 -1.35
CA VAL A 345 10.09 7.25 -0.88
C VAL A 345 11.56 7.42 -1.21
N GLU A 346 12.39 6.42 -0.91
CA GLU A 346 13.84 6.43 -1.15
C GLU A 346 14.19 6.63 -2.63
N TYR A 347 13.46 5.97 -3.52
CA TYR A 347 13.68 6.06 -4.97
C TYR A 347 12.99 7.27 -5.61
N GLY A 348 12.29 8.10 -4.84
CA GLY A 348 11.57 9.27 -5.33
C GLY A 348 10.38 8.92 -6.23
N LEU A 349 9.86 7.69 -6.14
CA LEU A 349 8.71 7.18 -6.90
C LEU A 349 7.38 7.51 -6.24
N ILE A 350 7.39 7.80 -4.94
CA ILE A 350 6.18 7.99 -4.14
C ILE A 350 5.27 9.10 -4.67
N SER A 351 5.86 10.20 -5.17
CA SER A 351 5.12 11.29 -5.79
C SER A 351 4.43 10.80 -7.06
N THR A 352 5.10 10.05 -7.93
CA THR A 352 4.47 9.50 -9.15
C THR A 352 3.31 8.56 -8.83
N VAL A 353 3.43 7.74 -7.78
CA VAL A 353 2.41 6.75 -7.39
C VAL A 353 1.20 7.42 -6.76
N PHE A 354 1.39 8.26 -5.74
CA PHE A 354 0.30 8.87 -4.96
C PHE A 354 -0.22 10.20 -5.53
N SER A 355 0.42 10.78 -6.55
CA SER A 355 -0.04 12.05 -7.14
C SER A 355 -1.30 11.91 -8.00
N SER A 356 -2.10 12.97 -7.96
CA SER A 356 -3.18 13.31 -8.90
C SER A 356 -2.92 14.73 -9.46
N PRO A 357 -3.57 15.22 -10.55
CA PRO A 357 -3.14 16.40 -11.32
C PRO A 357 -3.10 17.68 -10.47
N PRO A 358 -2.34 18.71 -10.90
CA PRO A 358 -1.43 19.48 -10.05
C PRO A 358 -2.13 19.96 -8.77
N ILE A 359 -1.84 19.24 -7.70
CA ILE A 359 -2.31 19.52 -6.36
C ILE A 359 -1.47 20.70 -5.85
N GLN A 360 -2.02 21.91 -5.89
CA GLN A 360 -1.57 22.94 -4.96
C GLN A 360 -2.27 22.65 -3.62
N PRO A 361 -1.54 22.30 -2.55
CA PRO A 361 -2.12 22.14 -1.24
C PRO A 361 -2.78 23.46 -0.82
N THR A 362 -3.99 23.36 -0.29
CA THR A 362 -4.72 24.47 0.32
C THR A 362 -5.12 24.05 1.72
N PRO A 363 -5.06 24.93 2.74
CA PRO A 363 -5.53 24.57 4.07
C PRO A 363 -7.01 24.16 4.02
N LEU A 364 -7.37 23.08 4.72
CA LEU A 364 -8.77 22.77 4.98
C LEU A 364 -9.37 23.85 5.90
N PRO A 365 -10.70 24.08 5.84
CA PRO A 365 -11.38 24.95 6.80
C PRO A 365 -11.00 24.54 8.23
N ASN A 366 -10.65 25.52 9.07
CA ASN A 366 -10.21 25.33 10.47
C ASN A 366 -8.84 24.67 10.67
N SER A 367 -8.01 24.55 9.63
CA SER A 367 -6.60 24.14 9.77
C SER A 367 -5.66 25.36 9.82
N SER A 368 -4.61 25.32 10.65
CA SER A 368 -3.63 26.41 10.78
C SER A 368 -2.81 26.60 9.48
N PRO A 369 -2.52 27.83 9.03
CA PRO A 369 -1.70 28.10 7.84
C PRO A 369 -0.26 27.53 7.91
N GLU A 370 0.23 27.24 9.11
CA GLU A 370 1.59 26.73 9.39
C GLU A 370 1.88 25.35 8.78
N TYR A 371 0.86 24.55 8.44
CA TYR A 371 1.02 23.23 7.82
C TYR A 371 1.54 23.26 6.37
N LEU A 372 1.60 24.44 5.74
CA LEU A 372 2.10 24.62 4.37
C LEU A 372 3.62 24.76 4.27
N THR A 373 4.33 24.82 5.41
CA THR A 373 5.75 25.24 5.47
C THR A 373 6.75 24.16 5.04
N LYS A 374 6.37 22.88 5.06
CA LYS A 374 7.26 21.77 4.67
C LYS A 374 7.05 21.38 3.21
N ASP A 375 8.13 21.35 2.44
CA ASP A 375 8.12 20.83 1.09
C ASP A 375 7.64 19.37 1.07
N SER A 376 7.11 18.92 -0.07
CA SER A 376 6.57 17.57 -0.21
C SER A 376 7.57 16.45 0.10
N GLY A 377 8.87 16.67 -0.15
CA GLY A 377 9.91 15.68 0.11
C GLY A 377 10.09 15.42 1.60
N SER A 378 10.12 16.49 2.41
CA SER A 378 10.20 16.38 3.88
C SER A 378 9.03 15.58 4.46
N ARG A 379 7.81 15.77 3.93
CA ARG A 379 6.61 15.03 4.38
C ARG A 379 6.70 13.54 4.07
N TRP A 380 7.17 13.16 2.88
CA TRP A 380 7.32 11.76 2.52
C TRP A 380 8.40 11.06 3.37
N GLN A 381 9.49 11.75 3.69
CA GLN A 381 10.54 11.20 4.54
C GLN A 381 10.03 10.95 5.98
N MET A 382 9.27 11.88 6.55
CA MET A 382 8.62 11.65 7.85
C MET A 382 7.62 10.49 7.79
N GLY A 383 6.81 10.41 6.72
CA GLY A 383 5.89 9.29 6.50
C GLY A 383 6.62 7.95 6.41
N ARG A 384 7.78 7.89 5.75
CA ARG A 384 8.65 6.70 5.70
C ARG A 384 9.09 6.25 7.09
N GLU A 385 9.55 7.17 7.93
CA GLU A 385 9.98 6.87 9.30
C GLU A 385 8.82 6.33 10.14
N MET A 386 7.64 6.96 10.02
CA MET A 386 6.42 6.51 10.70
C MET A 386 5.97 5.13 10.22
N VAL A 387 6.06 4.82 8.93
CA VAL A 387 5.76 3.50 8.36
C VAL A 387 6.64 2.42 8.96
N MET A 388 7.96 2.66 9.05
CA MET A 388 8.91 1.69 9.61
C MET A 388 8.65 1.44 11.10
N GLU A 389 8.37 2.50 11.87
CA GLU A 389 8.03 2.36 13.28
C GLU A 389 6.68 1.66 13.49
N MET A 390 5.67 1.94 12.65
CA MET A 390 4.37 1.28 12.70
C MET A 390 4.49 -0.22 12.39
N GLN A 391 5.24 -0.60 11.34
CA GLN A 391 5.52 -2.00 11.05
C GLN A 391 6.20 -2.70 12.22
N ARG A 392 7.20 -2.05 12.84
CA ARG A 392 7.88 -2.60 14.01
C ARG A 392 6.91 -2.87 15.16
N ARG A 393 5.91 -2.01 15.37
CA ARG A 393 4.85 -2.21 16.39
C ARG A 393 3.91 -3.35 16.03
N ILE A 394 3.47 -3.42 14.78
CA ILE A 394 2.63 -4.53 14.27
C ILE A 394 3.35 -5.86 14.46
N SER A 395 4.60 -5.98 14.02
CA SER A 395 5.38 -7.22 14.13
C SER A 395 5.72 -7.61 15.57
N GLN A 396 5.70 -6.67 16.52
CA GLN A 396 5.90 -6.95 17.95
C GLN A 396 4.58 -7.13 18.71
N ASP A 397 3.44 -7.09 18.02
CA ASP A 397 2.10 -7.12 18.62
C ASP A 397 1.87 -6.03 19.69
N LYS A 398 2.49 -4.86 19.50
CA LYS A 398 2.46 -3.72 20.44
C LYS A 398 1.41 -2.69 20.05
N LEU A 399 0.15 -3.11 19.98
CA LEU A 399 -1.02 -2.26 19.69
C LEU A 399 -2.12 -2.52 20.73
N PRO A 400 -1.91 -2.14 22.01
CA PRO A 400 -2.72 -2.61 23.13
C PRO A 400 -4.21 -2.26 23.00
N TYR A 401 -4.53 -1.07 22.48
CA TYR A 401 -5.92 -0.66 22.33
C TYR A 401 -6.63 -1.37 21.19
N LEU A 402 -5.92 -1.72 20.12
CA LEU A 402 -6.49 -2.51 19.04
C LEU A 402 -6.71 -3.95 19.52
N ARG A 403 -5.74 -4.52 20.22
CA ARG A 403 -5.81 -5.89 20.77
C ARG A 403 -6.97 -6.16 21.72
N GLN A 404 -7.51 -5.15 22.38
CA GLN A 404 -8.71 -5.28 23.21
C GLN A 404 -9.96 -5.70 22.42
N LYS A 405 -10.01 -5.45 21.11
CA LYS A 405 -11.22 -5.63 20.28
C LYS A 405 -11.04 -6.63 19.14
N VAL A 406 -9.81 -6.94 18.73
CA VAL A 406 -9.56 -7.76 17.54
C VAL A 406 -8.57 -8.88 17.80
N ASP A 407 -8.92 -10.05 17.28
CA ASP A 407 -8.12 -11.28 17.37
C ASP A 407 -6.92 -11.25 16.43
N ASN A 408 -6.98 -10.49 15.34
CA ASN A 408 -5.89 -10.35 14.39
C ASN A 408 -5.61 -8.88 14.05
N ILE A 409 -4.53 -8.33 14.61
CA ILE A 409 -4.10 -6.95 14.32
C ILE A 409 -3.62 -6.77 12.88
N HIS A 410 -3.20 -7.86 12.21
CA HIS A 410 -2.69 -7.79 10.83
C HIS A 410 -3.79 -7.40 9.83
N ASP A 411 -5.06 -7.60 10.15
CA ASP A 411 -6.19 -7.18 9.31
C ASP A 411 -6.23 -5.65 9.15
N PHE A 412 -5.63 -4.90 10.07
CA PHE A 412 -5.55 -3.44 10.05
C PHE A 412 -4.23 -2.91 9.51
N GLN A 413 -3.29 -3.79 9.14
CA GLN A 413 -1.97 -3.40 8.64
C GLN A 413 -2.06 -2.46 7.42
N PRO A 414 -2.90 -2.69 6.39
CA PRO A 414 -3.01 -1.77 5.27
C PRO A 414 -3.41 -0.35 5.70
N ILE A 415 -4.40 -0.25 6.60
CA ILE A 415 -4.89 1.04 7.11
C ILE A 415 -3.79 1.74 7.90
N LEU A 416 -3.16 1.04 8.86
CA LEU A 416 -2.12 1.61 9.72
C LEU A 416 -0.90 2.10 8.95
N LEU A 417 -0.43 1.32 7.96
CA LEU A 417 0.74 1.70 7.15
C LEU A 417 0.44 2.85 6.19
N LEU A 418 -0.74 2.88 5.57
CA LEU A 418 -1.16 4.01 4.73
C LEU A 418 -1.37 5.28 5.57
N SER A 419 -1.99 5.15 6.75
CA SER A 419 -2.15 6.26 7.70
C SER A 419 -0.80 6.80 8.16
N ALA A 420 0.17 5.94 8.48
CA ALA A 420 1.53 6.34 8.85
C ALA A 420 2.24 7.09 7.72
N LEU A 421 2.16 6.57 6.50
CA LEU A 421 2.76 7.20 5.31
C LEU A 421 2.19 8.58 5.03
N LEU A 422 0.88 8.75 5.21
CA LEU A 422 0.13 9.96 4.84
C LEU A 422 -0.17 10.88 6.02
N ALA A 423 0.34 10.59 7.22
CA ALA A 423 0.05 11.33 8.44
C ALA A 423 0.32 12.83 8.31
N LYS A 424 1.40 13.20 7.59
CA LYS A 424 1.80 14.59 7.33
C LYS A 424 0.97 15.28 6.24
N GLY A 425 -0.07 14.62 5.73
CA GLY A 425 -1.12 15.20 4.91
C GLY A 425 -2.28 15.78 5.71
N TYR A 426 -2.30 15.63 7.04
CA TYR A 426 -3.34 16.18 7.90
C TYR A 426 -3.58 17.68 7.67
N GLY A 427 -4.85 18.08 7.62
CA GLY A 427 -5.23 19.49 7.48
C GLY A 427 -5.00 20.06 6.07
N LEU A 428 -4.38 19.30 5.17
CA LEU A 428 -4.18 19.70 3.78
C LEU A 428 -5.37 19.26 2.93
N GLY A 429 -5.87 20.20 2.14
CA GLY A 429 -6.95 20.02 1.21
C GLY A 429 -6.55 20.37 -0.21
N VAL A 430 -7.31 19.87 -1.17
CA VAL A 430 -7.05 20.01 -2.60
C VAL A 430 -8.35 20.34 -3.32
N MET A 431 -8.26 21.23 -4.32
CA MET A 431 -9.41 21.61 -5.14
C MET A 431 -9.62 20.55 -6.22
N VAL A 432 -10.73 19.82 -6.14
CA VAL A 432 -11.06 18.75 -7.10
C VAL A 432 -12.19 19.21 -8.03
N GLY A 433 -11.87 19.36 -9.32
CA GLY A 433 -12.84 19.72 -10.36
C GLY A 433 -13.50 21.09 -10.11
N ARG A 434 -14.85 21.14 -10.18
CA ARG A 434 -15.64 22.36 -9.94
C ARG A 434 -16.11 22.53 -8.49
N LYS A 435 -15.59 21.73 -7.54
CA LYS A 435 -15.99 21.85 -6.14
C LYS A 435 -15.59 23.22 -5.59
N LYS A 436 -16.49 23.84 -4.82
CA LYS A 436 -16.26 25.15 -4.19
C LYS A 436 -15.43 25.09 -2.90
N ARG A 437 -15.20 23.89 -2.37
CA ARG A 437 -14.46 23.66 -1.12
C ARG A 437 -13.36 22.63 -1.35
N PRO A 438 -12.21 22.79 -0.69
CA PRO A 438 -11.14 21.80 -0.75
C PRO A 438 -11.60 20.48 -0.12
N VAL A 439 -11.12 19.37 -0.68
CA VAL A 439 -11.31 18.00 -0.18
C VAL A 439 -10.00 17.53 0.43
N SER A 440 -10.03 16.68 1.45
CA SER A 440 -8.81 16.15 2.06
C SER A 440 -7.80 15.61 1.01
N MET A 441 -6.54 15.99 1.19
CA MET A 441 -5.42 15.50 0.39
C MET A 441 -5.23 13.99 0.57
N VAL A 442 -5.30 13.49 1.81
CA VAL A 442 -5.12 12.06 2.13
C VAL A 442 -6.17 11.23 1.42
N PHE A 443 -7.45 11.59 1.58
CA PHE A 443 -8.54 10.96 0.86
C PHE A 443 -8.33 11.01 -0.67
N THR A 444 -7.92 12.16 -1.21
CA THR A 444 -7.74 12.32 -2.66
C THR A 444 -6.58 11.48 -3.20
N MET A 445 -5.46 11.39 -2.49
CA MET A 445 -4.32 10.54 -2.87
C MET A 445 -4.72 9.06 -2.94
N LEU A 446 -5.53 8.60 -1.98
CA LEU A 446 -5.99 7.21 -1.94
C LEU A 446 -7.07 6.94 -2.99
N ALA A 447 -8.17 7.69 -2.98
CA ALA A 447 -9.34 7.44 -3.81
C ALA A 447 -9.09 7.79 -5.29
N ASN A 448 -8.33 8.85 -5.59
CA ASN A 448 -8.09 9.30 -6.96
C ASN A 448 -6.69 8.95 -7.45
N GLY A 449 -5.68 9.04 -6.58
CA GLY A 449 -4.27 8.80 -6.93
C GLY A 449 -3.95 7.33 -7.13
N ILE A 450 -4.41 6.45 -6.22
CA ILE A 450 -4.18 5.00 -6.33
C ILE A 450 -5.46 4.16 -6.33
N LYS A 451 -6.65 4.78 -6.38
CA LYS A 451 -7.94 4.09 -6.56
C LYS A 451 -8.27 3.04 -5.49
N ILE A 452 -7.83 3.28 -4.26
CA ILE A 452 -8.27 2.51 -3.09
C ILE A 452 -9.79 2.70 -2.92
N PRO A 453 -10.55 1.66 -2.50
CA PRO A 453 -11.98 1.79 -2.27
C PRO A 453 -12.35 2.99 -1.40
N HIS A 454 -13.47 3.64 -1.71
CA HIS A 454 -13.87 4.89 -1.04
C HIS A 454 -13.96 4.75 0.48
N LYS A 455 -14.57 3.67 0.96
CA LYS A 455 -14.74 3.41 2.40
C LYS A 455 -13.40 3.24 3.13
N GLU A 456 -12.45 2.55 2.52
CA GLU A 456 -11.10 2.40 3.06
C GLU A 456 -10.34 3.73 3.03
N SER A 457 -10.47 4.49 1.95
CA SER A 457 -9.88 5.82 1.82
C SER A 457 -10.39 6.78 2.91
N GLU A 458 -11.71 6.77 3.18
CA GLU A 458 -12.35 7.54 4.25
C GLU A 458 -11.91 7.07 5.64
N THR A 459 -11.70 5.77 5.81
CA THR A 459 -11.18 5.21 7.07
C THR A 459 -9.77 5.72 7.35
N VAL A 460 -8.85 5.61 6.37
CA VAL A 460 -7.48 6.14 6.51
C VAL A 460 -7.49 7.65 6.73
N ASP A 461 -8.33 8.38 6.00
CA ASP A 461 -8.48 9.83 6.14
C ASP A 461 -8.91 10.24 7.55
N THR A 462 -9.92 9.57 8.09
CA THR A 462 -10.41 9.77 9.46
C THR A 462 -9.31 9.47 10.48
N VAL A 463 -8.60 8.35 10.29
CA VAL A 463 -7.53 7.94 11.21
C VAL A 463 -6.42 8.99 11.26
N VAL A 464 -5.99 9.50 10.10
CA VAL A 464 -4.98 10.56 9.99
C VAL A 464 -5.46 11.86 10.62
N HIS A 465 -6.73 12.26 10.41
CA HIS A 465 -7.24 13.53 10.93
C HIS A 465 -7.53 13.54 12.42
N ALA A 466 -7.87 12.40 13.00
CA ALA A 466 -8.09 12.29 14.44
C ALA A 466 -6.79 12.16 15.24
N SER A 467 -5.71 11.65 14.67
CA SER A 467 -4.41 11.47 15.37
C SER A 467 -3.91 12.73 16.09
N PRO A 468 -3.73 13.90 15.42
CA PRO A 468 -3.27 15.11 16.10
C PRO A 468 -4.28 15.66 17.13
N ILE A 469 -5.57 15.42 16.93
CA ILE A 469 -6.62 15.78 17.91
C ILE A 469 -6.43 14.98 19.19
N LEU A 470 -6.16 13.68 19.09
CA LEU A 470 -5.88 12.82 20.25
C LEU A 470 -4.55 13.19 20.93
N GLN A 471 -3.52 13.60 20.18
CA GLN A 471 -2.31 14.17 20.79
C GLN A 471 -2.63 15.42 21.62
N HIS A 472 -3.44 16.34 21.08
CA HIS A 472 -3.87 17.52 21.82
C HIS A 472 -4.64 17.15 23.10
N MET A 473 -5.56 16.18 23.03
CA MET A 473 -6.30 15.69 24.19
C MET A 473 -5.39 15.07 25.25
N ALA A 474 -4.39 14.29 24.84
CA ALA A 474 -3.40 13.71 25.75
C ALA A 474 -2.59 14.79 26.46
N SER A 475 -2.15 15.82 25.72
CA SER A 475 -1.47 16.99 26.29
C SER A 475 -2.33 17.70 27.35
N ARG A 476 -3.63 17.89 27.07
CA ARG A 476 -4.57 18.51 28.01
C ARG A 476 -4.80 17.65 29.25
N LEU A 477 -4.98 16.33 29.08
CA LEU A 477 -5.12 15.41 30.21
C LEU A 477 -3.90 15.46 31.12
N ALA A 478 -2.70 15.44 30.53
CA ALA A 478 -1.44 15.55 31.27
C ALA A 478 -1.34 16.89 32.02
N ALA A 479 -1.74 18.01 31.40
CA ALA A 479 -1.77 19.32 32.04
C ALA A 479 -2.76 19.38 33.22
N ILE A 480 -3.98 18.84 33.06
CA ILE A 480 -4.99 18.75 34.13
C ILE A 480 -4.46 17.93 35.30
N ARG A 481 -3.90 16.75 35.04
CA ARG A 481 -3.35 15.86 36.08
C ARG A 481 -2.12 16.46 36.78
N ARG A 482 -1.30 17.25 36.08
CA ARG A 482 -0.19 18.00 36.71
C ARG A 482 -0.69 19.11 37.62
N ALA A 483 -1.71 19.85 37.20
CA ALA A 483 -2.29 20.93 38.00
C ALA A 483 -3.06 20.40 39.23
N ASN A 484 -3.77 19.27 39.06
CA ASN A 484 -4.48 18.60 40.13
C ASN A 484 -4.45 17.07 39.93
N PRO A 485 -3.54 16.35 40.62
CA PRO A 485 -3.43 14.89 40.52
C PRO A 485 -4.69 14.14 40.96
N ASN A 486 -5.49 14.75 41.83
CA ASN A 486 -6.73 14.19 42.36
C ASN A 486 -7.97 14.75 41.64
N ALA A 487 -7.82 15.30 40.44
CA ALA A 487 -8.96 15.78 39.66
C ALA A 487 -9.94 14.62 39.40
N THR A 488 -11.19 14.82 39.81
CA THR A 488 -12.30 13.88 39.59
C THR A 488 -13.31 14.52 38.66
N PHE A 489 -13.90 13.72 37.77
CA PHE A 489 -14.99 14.16 36.90
C PHE A 489 -16.25 14.48 37.71
N GLN A 490 -16.80 15.69 37.54
CA GLN A 490 -18.06 16.10 38.16
C GLN A 490 -19.23 16.01 37.19
N THR A 491 -20.29 15.31 37.60
CA THR A 491 -21.57 15.25 36.88
C THR A 491 -22.47 16.44 37.25
N GLY A 492 -23.57 16.64 36.50
CA GLY A 492 -24.59 17.64 36.82
C GLY A 492 -24.32 19.03 36.27
N LEU A 493 -23.29 19.20 35.44
CA LEU A 493 -23.02 20.46 34.73
C LEU A 493 -23.76 20.52 33.40
N SER A 494 -24.16 21.74 33.03
CA SER A 494 -24.55 22.03 31.66
C SER A 494 -23.33 22.02 30.72
N PRO A 495 -23.53 21.76 29.42
CA PRO A 495 -22.46 21.87 28.42
C PRO A 495 -21.77 23.24 28.38
N ALA A 496 -22.49 24.32 28.68
CA ALA A 496 -21.93 25.67 28.72
C ALA A 496 -20.97 25.83 29.92
N GLU A 497 -21.38 25.39 31.12
CA GLU A 497 -20.54 25.44 32.31
C GLU A 497 -19.29 24.57 32.18
N ALA A 498 -19.43 23.36 31.62
CA ALA A 498 -18.31 22.46 31.43
C ALA A 498 -17.22 23.07 30.54
N ARG A 499 -17.60 23.74 29.43
CA ARG A 499 -16.66 24.40 28.51
C ARG A 499 -15.84 25.51 29.17
N VAL A 500 -16.39 26.20 30.17
CA VAL A 500 -15.70 27.31 30.85
C VAL A 500 -14.68 26.81 31.88
N ARG A 501 -14.90 25.64 32.49
CA ARG A 501 -14.08 25.15 33.62
C ARG A 501 -12.68 24.65 33.22
N ASN A 502 -12.42 24.45 31.92
CA ASN A 502 -11.13 23.96 31.38
C ASN A 502 -10.53 22.74 32.13
N GLY A 503 -11.39 21.90 32.72
CA GLY A 503 -11.04 20.73 33.53
C GLY A 503 -11.40 19.40 32.85
N LEU A 504 -11.58 18.34 33.65
CA LEU A 504 -11.94 17.01 33.13
C LEU A 504 -13.30 17.01 32.43
N GLU A 505 -14.21 17.89 32.80
CA GLU A 505 -15.55 18.00 32.21
C GLU A 505 -15.49 18.54 30.78
N ALA A 506 -14.69 19.58 30.55
CA ALA A 506 -14.41 20.10 29.20
C ALA A 506 -13.73 19.03 28.34
N LEU A 507 -12.71 18.36 28.90
CA LEU A 507 -12.00 17.30 28.19
C LEU A 507 -12.92 16.12 27.86
N ARG A 508 -13.76 15.67 28.80
CA ARG A 508 -14.73 14.58 28.58
C ARG A 508 -15.72 14.92 27.48
N LEU A 509 -16.26 16.14 27.49
CA LEU A 509 -17.17 16.61 26.46
C LEU A 509 -16.50 16.60 25.08
N GLU A 510 -15.32 17.20 24.96
CA GLU A 510 -14.58 17.27 23.70
C GLU A 510 -14.14 15.90 23.19
N THR A 511 -13.55 15.07 24.06
CA THR A 511 -13.17 13.70 23.71
C THR A 511 -14.39 12.88 23.32
N GLY A 512 -15.47 12.94 24.10
CA GLY A 512 -16.70 12.21 23.81
C GLY A 512 -17.29 12.54 22.44
N LEU A 513 -17.32 13.83 22.06
CA LEU A 513 -17.80 14.25 20.74
C LEU A 513 -16.90 13.75 19.60
N VAL A 514 -15.57 13.84 19.77
CA VAL A 514 -14.63 13.32 18.76
C VAL A 514 -14.79 11.81 18.60
N LEU A 515 -14.89 11.07 19.71
CA LEU A 515 -15.08 9.62 19.69
C LEU A 515 -16.44 9.21 19.12
N ASP A 516 -17.47 10.02 19.31
CA ASP A 516 -18.79 9.80 18.71
C ASP A 516 -18.73 9.89 17.17
N ASP A 517 -17.97 10.85 16.65
CA ASP A 517 -17.79 11.06 15.22
C ASP A 517 -16.92 9.98 14.57
N ILE A 518 -15.76 9.66 15.16
CA ILE A 518 -14.79 8.73 14.57
C ILE A 518 -15.01 7.27 14.96
N LYS A 519 -15.86 7.02 15.96
CA LYS A 519 -16.24 5.70 16.45
C LYS A 519 -15.00 4.88 16.84
N ASP A 520 -15.02 3.58 16.59
CA ASP A 520 -13.94 2.65 16.95
C ASP A 520 -12.58 2.95 16.28
N LEU A 521 -12.55 3.85 15.28
CA LEU A 521 -11.30 4.28 14.63
C LEU A 521 -10.36 5.04 15.57
N TRP A 522 -10.85 5.51 16.73
CA TRP A 522 -10.02 6.19 17.72
C TRP A 522 -8.83 5.34 18.18
N ARG A 523 -8.98 4.01 18.20
CA ARG A 523 -7.91 3.07 18.57
C ARG A 523 -6.78 3.13 17.56
N LEU A 524 -7.12 3.12 16.25
CA LEU A 524 -6.13 3.24 15.17
C LEU A 524 -5.48 4.62 15.17
N SER A 525 -6.25 5.69 15.40
CA SER A 525 -5.74 7.06 15.50
C SER A 525 -4.80 7.24 16.69
N LEU A 526 -5.09 6.59 17.82
CA LEU A 526 -4.23 6.66 19.00
C LEU A 526 -2.91 5.92 18.76
N GLU A 527 -2.93 4.77 18.09
CA GLU A 527 -1.69 4.08 17.70
C GLU A 527 -0.88 4.86 16.66
N LEU A 528 -1.55 5.54 15.72
CA LEU A 528 -0.89 6.47 14.80
C LEU A 528 -0.23 7.64 15.55
N ALA A 529 -0.93 8.21 16.53
CA ALA A 529 -0.42 9.32 17.35
C ALA A 529 0.88 8.96 18.11
N LYS A 530 1.07 7.68 18.47
CA LYS A 530 2.29 7.20 19.16
C LYS A 530 3.50 7.10 18.25
N VAL A 531 3.30 6.86 16.96
CA VAL A 531 4.41 6.79 15.98
C VAL A 531 4.74 8.15 15.38
N ASP A 532 3.82 9.11 15.50
CA ASP A 532 4.07 10.49 15.12
C ASP A 532 4.97 11.19 16.14
N ARG A 533 6.28 11.11 15.93
CA ARG A 533 7.31 11.72 16.79
C ARG A 533 7.50 13.24 16.57
N GLY A 534 6.51 13.91 16.00
CA GLY A 534 6.43 15.37 15.99
C GLY A 534 6.48 16.00 14.60
N SER A 535 5.30 16.45 14.15
CA SER A 535 5.19 17.73 13.40
C SER A 535 4.18 18.65 14.07
N VAL A 536 4.08 18.58 15.40
CA VAL A 536 3.46 19.65 16.16
C VAL A 536 4.62 20.52 16.62
N GLU A 537 4.96 21.53 15.83
CA GLU A 537 5.54 22.74 16.39
C GLU A 537 4.47 23.29 17.33
N GLN A 538 4.48 22.76 18.55
CA GLN A 538 3.85 23.38 19.67
C GLN A 538 4.43 24.79 19.73
N LYS A 539 3.56 25.79 19.87
CA LYS A 539 3.98 27.07 20.45
C LYS A 539 4.94 26.75 21.59
N ALA A 540 6.08 27.44 21.63
CA ALA A 540 7.28 27.15 22.42
C ALA A 540 7.09 26.87 23.94
N ASP A 541 5.86 26.88 24.44
CA ASP A 541 5.44 26.66 25.82
C ASP A 541 4.72 25.31 26.06
N THR A 542 4.53 24.45 25.06
CA THR A 542 3.89 23.13 25.26
C THR A 542 4.93 22.03 25.11
N GLU A 543 5.08 21.17 26.12
CA GLU A 543 5.97 20.00 26.06
C GLU A 543 5.43 18.96 25.06
N ALA A 544 6.32 18.36 24.27
CA ALA A 544 5.96 17.31 23.32
C ALA A 544 5.25 16.15 24.04
N VAL A 545 4.10 15.73 23.51
CA VAL A 545 3.29 14.65 24.09
C VAL A 545 4.09 13.37 24.09
N SER A 546 4.26 12.76 25.27
CA SER A 546 4.97 11.49 25.40
C SER A 546 4.07 10.30 25.05
N GLU A 547 4.67 9.16 24.74
CA GLU A 547 3.90 7.91 24.59
C GLU A 547 3.15 7.53 25.89
N SER A 548 3.70 7.91 27.06
CA SER A 548 3.02 7.73 28.35
C SER A 548 1.75 8.56 28.45
N ASP A 549 1.74 9.79 27.94
CA ASP A 549 0.55 10.65 27.94
C ASP A 549 -0.54 10.11 27.03
N LEU A 550 -0.16 9.56 25.87
CA LEU A 550 -1.10 8.90 24.94
C LEU A 550 -1.67 7.61 25.54
N ASN A 551 -0.84 6.83 26.25
CA ASN A 551 -1.33 5.66 26.99
C ASN A 551 -2.29 6.09 28.10
N ALA A 552 -1.95 7.12 28.87
CA ALA A 552 -2.82 7.67 29.91
C ALA A 552 -4.17 8.17 29.35
N LEU A 553 -4.18 8.76 28.15
CA LEU A 553 -5.42 9.13 27.47
C LEU A 553 -6.26 7.91 27.10
N GLY A 554 -5.65 6.88 26.51
CA GLY A 554 -6.37 5.67 26.11
C GLY A 554 -6.97 4.92 27.31
N GLU A 555 -6.23 4.82 28.42
CA GLU A 555 -6.72 4.27 29.69
C GLU A 555 -7.91 5.10 30.19
N TRP A 556 -7.75 6.42 30.26
CA TRP A 556 -8.79 7.32 30.71
C TRP A 556 -10.05 7.25 29.84
N ILE A 557 -9.94 7.12 28.51
CA ILE A 557 -11.08 6.94 27.60
C ILE A 557 -11.89 5.69 27.97
N VAL A 558 -11.20 4.58 28.26
CA VAL A 558 -11.81 3.31 28.62
C VAL A 558 -12.45 3.39 30.01
N GLU A 559 -11.71 3.86 31.01
CA GLU A 559 -12.18 4.01 32.40
C GLU A 559 -13.37 4.96 32.51
N SER A 560 -13.39 6.00 31.68
CA SER A 560 -14.45 7.00 31.62
C SER A 560 -15.72 6.51 30.91
N GLY A 561 -15.74 5.29 30.36
CA GLY A 561 -16.86 4.76 29.59
C GLY A 561 -17.05 5.44 28.22
N LEU A 562 -16.03 6.15 27.72
CA LEU A 562 -16.10 6.82 26.40
C LEU A 562 -15.70 5.91 25.24
N GLY A 563 -15.02 4.79 25.52
CA GLY A 563 -14.43 3.90 24.52
C GLY A 563 -15.41 3.25 23.53
N SER A 564 -16.72 3.36 23.77
CA SER A 564 -17.82 2.91 22.90
C SER A 564 -18.98 3.91 22.87
N VAL A 565 -18.70 5.20 23.09
CA VAL A 565 -19.75 6.21 23.31
C VAL A 565 -20.78 6.30 22.19
N TRP A 566 -20.38 6.11 20.92
CA TRP A 566 -21.25 6.10 19.74
C TRP A 566 -22.33 5.01 19.76
N GLU A 567 -22.15 3.96 20.56
CA GLU A 567 -23.13 2.89 20.74
C GLU A 567 -24.23 3.29 21.73
N THR A 568 -24.01 4.34 22.53
CA THR A 568 -25.00 4.85 23.48
C THR A 568 -26.10 5.60 22.73
N PRO A 569 -27.36 5.12 22.77
CA PRO A 569 -28.45 5.78 22.07
C PRO A 569 -28.77 7.14 22.69
N HIS A 570 -29.46 7.95 21.90
CA HIS A 570 -30.09 9.17 22.39
C HIS A 570 -31.20 8.80 23.37
N LEU A 571 -31.26 9.45 24.54
CA LEU A 571 -32.34 9.28 25.52
C LEU A 571 -33.70 9.63 24.90
N LEU A 572 -33.78 10.77 24.22
CA LEU A 572 -34.93 11.15 23.40
C LEU A 572 -34.56 10.93 21.92
N ASP A 573 -35.31 10.07 21.25
CA ASP A 573 -35.17 9.90 19.80
C ASP A 573 -35.77 11.10 19.02
N GLY A 574 -35.65 11.07 17.70
CA GLY A 574 -36.15 12.17 16.86
C GLY A 574 -37.66 12.38 16.97
N SER A 575 -38.45 11.31 17.16
CA SER A 575 -39.90 11.40 17.30
C SER A 575 -40.28 12.01 18.64
N ALA A 576 -39.66 11.53 19.73
CA ALA A 576 -39.87 12.05 21.07
C ALA A 576 -39.55 13.55 21.14
N ILE A 577 -38.46 14.00 20.49
CA ILE A 577 -38.13 15.42 20.42
C ILE A 577 -39.20 16.23 19.67
N MET A 578 -39.67 15.74 18.50
CA MET A 578 -40.73 16.42 17.75
C MET A 578 -42.02 16.53 18.57
N ASP A 579 -42.42 15.44 19.22
CA ASP A 579 -43.69 15.35 19.92
C ASP A 579 -43.71 16.17 21.21
N ARG A 580 -42.63 16.15 21.99
CA ARG A 580 -42.55 16.81 23.31
C ARG A 580 -42.25 18.31 23.22
N PHE A 581 -41.39 18.71 22.29
CA PHE A 581 -40.95 20.11 22.15
C PHE A 581 -41.68 20.87 21.05
N LYS A 582 -42.52 20.18 20.25
CA LYS A 582 -43.29 20.77 19.14
C LYS A 582 -42.39 21.47 18.11
N VAL A 583 -41.21 20.90 17.86
CA VAL A 583 -40.22 21.39 16.88
C VAL A 583 -40.11 20.45 15.69
N GLN A 584 -39.60 20.96 14.56
CA GLN A 584 -39.41 20.19 13.34
C GLN A 584 -38.11 20.57 12.62
N GLY A 585 -37.68 19.70 11.69
CA GLY A 585 -36.56 19.98 10.79
C GLY A 585 -35.23 20.19 11.51
N GLY A 586 -34.50 21.25 11.16
CA GLY A 586 -33.15 21.52 11.66
C GLY A 586 -33.04 21.64 13.18
N MET A 587 -34.10 22.08 13.85
CA MET A 587 -34.17 22.22 15.31
C MET A 587 -34.10 20.87 16.02
N VAL A 588 -34.69 19.81 15.45
CA VAL A 588 -34.58 18.44 15.99
C VAL A 588 -33.11 18.00 16.00
N GLY A 589 -32.38 18.28 14.91
CA GLY A 589 -30.97 17.96 14.81
C GLY A 589 -30.11 18.75 15.81
N GLN A 590 -30.46 20.02 16.08
CA GLN A 590 -29.79 20.83 17.09
C GLN A 590 -30.02 20.27 18.50
N LEU A 591 -31.27 19.96 18.87
CA LEU A 591 -31.58 19.38 20.18
C LEU A 591 -30.96 18.00 20.37
N LYS A 592 -30.87 17.16 19.32
CA LYS A 592 -30.13 15.90 19.38
C LYS A 592 -28.65 16.12 19.73
N ARG A 593 -28.00 17.10 19.11
CA ARG A 593 -26.61 17.46 19.44
C ARG A 593 -26.49 17.99 20.88
N THR A 594 -27.37 18.89 21.29
CA THR A 594 -27.37 19.44 22.66
C THR A 594 -27.60 18.36 23.72
N GLN A 595 -28.52 17.43 23.47
CA GLN A 595 -28.70 16.25 24.31
C GLN A 595 -27.42 15.39 24.34
N ARG A 596 -26.76 15.17 23.19
CA ARG A 596 -25.54 14.37 23.14
C ARG A 596 -24.45 14.96 24.03
N GLU A 597 -24.27 16.28 23.98
CA GLU A 597 -23.35 17.00 24.87
C GLU A 597 -23.73 16.81 26.35
N TRP A 598 -25.02 16.88 26.67
CA TRP A 598 -25.50 16.67 28.03
C TRP A 598 -25.32 15.22 28.51
N GLN A 599 -25.60 14.22 27.66
CA GLN A 599 -25.40 12.79 27.99
C GLN A 599 -23.92 12.48 28.25
N LEU A 600 -23.00 13.15 27.56
CA LEU A 600 -21.56 13.03 27.83
C LEU A 600 -21.19 13.51 29.23
N LEU A 601 -21.85 14.57 29.72
CA LEU A 601 -21.62 15.12 31.06
C LEU A 601 -22.47 14.44 32.15
N ASN A 602 -23.52 13.74 31.76
CA ASN A 602 -24.49 13.11 32.67
C ASN A 602 -24.74 11.66 32.22
N PRO A 603 -23.74 10.76 32.35
CA PRO A 603 -23.84 9.38 31.83
C PRO A 603 -24.94 8.54 32.50
N GLU A 604 -25.30 8.86 33.75
CA GLU A 604 -26.38 8.22 34.50
C GLU A 604 -27.71 8.99 34.43
N GLY A 605 -27.76 10.06 33.62
CA GLY A 605 -28.93 10.93 33.52
C GLY A 605 -30.14 10.21 32.93
N SER A 606 -31.32 10.41 33.52
CA SER A 606 -32.55 9.81 33.00
C SER A 606 -33.10 10.58 31.81
N GLU A 607 -33.98 9.93 31.04
CA GLU A 607 -34.73 10.58 29.96
C GLU A 607 -35.49 11.82 30.45
N LYS A 608 -36.02 11.79 31.68
CA LYS A 608 -36.76 12.90 32.28
C LYS A 608 -35.83 14.08 32.60
N ASP A 609 -34.64 13.81 33.14
CA ASP A 609 -33.65 14.85 33.45
C ASP A 609 -33.18 15.53 32.17
N CYS A 610 -32.96 14.74 31.12
CA CYS A 610 -32.63 15.25 29.79
C CYS A 610 -33.75 16.12 29.22
N GLU A 611 -35.01 15.71 29.37
CA GLU A 611 -36.15 16.49 28.89
C GLU A 611 -36.24 17.85 29.61
N ILE A 612 -36.01 17.88 30.93
CA ILE A 612 -35.97 19.12 31.71
C ILE A 612 -34.87 20.05 31.19
N PHE A 613 -33.65 19.53 31.06
CA PHE A 613 -32.52 20.29 30.55
C PHE A 613 -32.79 20.90 29.16
N LEU A 614 -33.34 20.12 28.22
CA LEU A 614 -33.65 20.63 26.88
C LEU A 614 -34.74 21.71 26.90
N LYS A 615 -35.70 21.64 27.83
CA LYS A 615 -36.72 22.71 28.00
C LYS A 615 -36.07 24.01 28.46
N ASP A 616 -35.14 23.92 29.41
CA ASP A 616 -34.41 25.08 29.92
C ASP A 616 -33.59 25.75 28.81
N VAL A 617 -32.86 24.96 28.01
CA VAL A 617 -32.10 25.47 26.85
C VAL A 617 -33.02 26.17 25.84
N MET A 618 -34.20 25.61 25.55
CA MET A 618 -35.16 26.24 24.64
C MET A 618 -35.73 27.54 25.21
N PHE A 619 -35.96 27.60 26.52
CA PHE A 619 -36.45 28.80 27.18
C PHE A 619 -35.42 29.93 27.14
N GLU A 620 -34.15 29.63 27.42
CA GLU A 620 -33.05 30.60 27.33
C GLU A 620 -32.87 31.15 25.90
N ALA A 621 -32.93 30.28 24.89
CA ALA A 621 -32.86 30.70 23.49
C ALA A 621 -34.01 31.65 23.11
N ALA A 622 -35.23 31.38 23.58
CA ALA A 622 -36.40 32.21 23.32
C ALA A 622 -36.39 33.55 24.09
N ALA A 623 -35.69 33.61 25.22
CA ALA A 623 -35.48 34.86 25.96
C ALA A 623 -34.48 35.76 25.21
N HIS A 624 -33.39 35.20 24.67
CA HIS A 624 -32.38 35.93 23.91
C HIS A 624 -32.83 36.42 22.52
N GLU A 625 -33.88 35.84 21.92
CA GLU A 625 -34.47 36.36 20.67
C GLU A 625 -35.47 37.52 20.89
N LYS A 626 -35.88 37.77 22.14
CA LYS A 626 -36.83 38.84 22.50
C LYS A 626 -36.16 40.13 22.97
N ASP A 627 -34.90 40.04 23.39
CA ASP A 627 -33.99 41.18 23.61
C ASP A 627 -33.25 41.52 22.31
#